data_AF-A0A7J0GSV2-F1
#
_entry.id   AF-A0A7J0GSV2-F1
#
_cell.length_a   1.000
_cell.length_b   1.000
_cell.length_c   1.000
_cell.angle_alpha   90.00
_cell.angle_beta   90.00
_cell.angle_gamma   90.00
#
_symmetry.space_group_name_H-M   'P 1'
#
loop_
_entity.id
_entity.type
_entity.pdbx_description
1 polymer ?
#
loop_
_entity_poly.entity_id
_entity_poly.type
_entity_poly.pdbx_seq_one_letter_code
_entity_poly.pdbx_strand_id
1 'polypeptide(L)'
;MYSSGNPSNIANPITDASVQLDIKTAGGRLTLFQTSLCEKISWDNLNTVDNLDPQRYLDTYDKNDIQLICCQPDASTFWIVPDAVLNRFIQSINRGMDISFTWVLTRDRPKGKELVKYEYPVDPSFLPNRSEVEEVLNGSTNSFRVNNTYPRYFRVTGSGDVRPFDTEVRNCGLRGSCYASWKSEWWSFHDINPLNISGCGGLVGPTAIIVSEETPQGLLGETLSKFSIWGLYITFVLAVGRFIRLQCSDLRMRIPFENLPSCDRLIAICEDIYAARAEGELGVEEVLYWTLIKIYRSPHMLLEYTKLD
;
A
#
# COMPACT_ATOMS: atom_id res chain seq x y z
N MET A 1 -1.69 -26.35 1.96
CA MET A 1 -0.85 -25.12 2.07
C MET A 1 -1.36 -23.99 1.17
N TYR A 2 -2.20 -24.27 0.18
CA TYR A 2 -3.09 -23.27 -0.43
C TYR A 2 -4.48 -23.47 0.17
N SER A 3 -4.97 -22.48 0.92
CA SER A 3 -6.35 -22.44 1.40
C SER A 3 -7.26 -22.20 0.20
N SER A 4 -8.34 -22.98 0.08
CA SER A 4 -9.46 -22.74 -0.85
C SER A 4 -10.39 -21.64 -0.35
N GLY A 5 -10.22 -21.17 0.90
CA GLY A 5 -10.83 -19.95 1.38
C GLY A 5 -10.13 -18.78 0.71
N ASN A 6 -10.66 -18.33 -0.43
CA ASN A 6 -10.26 -17.06 -1.02
C ASN A 6 -10.53 -16.01 0.07
N PRO A 7 -9.51 -15.29 0.58
CA PRO A 7 -9.81 -14.14 1.43
C PRO A 7 -10.78 -13.28 0.65
N SER A 8 -11.87 -12.84 1.28
CA SER A 8 -12.82 -11.94 0.63
C SER A 8 -12.04 -10.71 0.20
N ASN A 9 -11.78 -10.64 -1.11
CA ASN A 9 -11.21 -9.47 -1.72
C ASN A 9 -12.30 -8.39 -1.69
N ILE A 10 -11.88 -7.17 -1.38
CA ILE A 10 -12.77 -6.02 -1.38
C ILE A 10 -12.23 -4.97 -2.34
N ALA A 11 -13.15 -4.22 -2.93
CA ALA A 11 -12.86 -2.98 -3.61
C ALA A 11 -12.01 -2.06 -2.71
N ASN A 12 -11.02 -1.42 -3.33
CA ASN A 12 -10.05 -0.57 -2.65
C ASN A 12 -9.97 0.79 -3.36
N PRO A 13 -11.04 1.59 -3.26
CA PRO A 13 -11.16 2.85 -3.98
C PRO A 13 -10.09 3.86 -3.53
N ILE A 14 -9.78 4.78 -4.44
CA ILE A 14 -8.97 5.97 -4.19
C ILE A 14 -9.74 6.90 -3.24
N THR A 15 -9.11 7.22 -2.11
CA THR A 15 -9.65 8.10 -1.08
C THR A 15 -9.28 9.56 -1.33
N ASP A 16 -8.10 9.80 -1.89
CA ASP A 16 -7.61 11.13 -2.25
C ASP A 16 -6.79 11.12 -3.53
N ALA A 17 -6.83 12.22 -4.28
CA ALA A 17 -6.12 12.37 -5.54
C ALA A 17 -5.61 13.79 -5.70
N SER A 18 -4.39 13.91 -6.20
CA SER A 18 -3.81 15.19 -6.59
C SER A 18 -3.04 15.08 -7.89
N VAL A 19 -2.97 16.22 -8.58
CA VAL A 19 -2.32 16.37 -9.88
C VAL A 19 -1.27 17.46 -9.78
N GLN A 20 -0.13 17.22 -10.41
CA GLN A 20 0.94 18.20 -10.57
C GLN A 20 1.41 18.25 -12.03
N LEU A 21 1.64 19.46 -12.53
CA LEU A 21 2.28 19.71 -13.81
C LEU A 21 3.57 20.49 -13.57
N ASP A 22 4.68 19.91 -14.00
CA ASP A 22 6.00 20.48 -13.81
C ASP A 22 6.68 20.75 -15.15
N ILE A 23 7.41 21.85 -15.20
CA ILE A 23 8.33 22.18 -16.28
C ILE A 23 9.76 22.09 -15.76
N LYS A 24 10.61 21.39 -16.50
CA LYS A 24 12.02 21.18 -16.18
C LYS A 24 12.88 21.71 -17.29
N THR A 25 13.95 22.39 -16.94
CA THR A 25 14.98 22.87 -17.86
C THR A 25 16.36 22.48 -17.33
N ALA A 26 17.42 22.84 -18.06
CA ALA A 26 18.78 22.71 -17.55
C ALA A 26 19.04 23.52 -16.25
N GLY A 27 18.22 24.54 -15.97
CA GLY A 27 18.35 25.41 -14.81
C GLY A 27 17.61 24.93 -13.56
N GLY A 28 16.68 23.98 -13.68
CA GLY A 28 15.89 23.48 -12.55
C GLY A 28 14.51 22.95 -12.94
N ARG A 29 13.64 22.74 -11.94
CA ARG A 29 12.24 22.34 -12.10
C ARG A 29 11.34 23.37 -11.43
N LEU A 30 10.28 23.78 -12.11
CA LEU A 30 9.20 24.59 -11.55
C LEU A 30 7.87 23.85 -11.68
N THR A 31 7.07 23.88 -10.63
CA THR A 31 5.69 23.38 -10.65
C THR A 31 4.80 24.50 -11.14
N LEU A 32 4.15 24.29 -12.28
CA LEU A 32 3.22 25.27 -12.85
C LEU A 32 1.86 25.11 -12.16
N PHE A 33 1.33 23.89 -12.16
CA PHE A 33 -0.02 23.62 -11.67
C PHE A 33 0.00 22.51 -10.63
N GLN A 34 -0.72 22.72 -9.53
CA GLN A 34 -0.99 21.69 -8.53
C GLN A 34 -2.41 21.83 -8.01
N THR A 35 -3.16 20.73 -8.02
CA THR A 35 -4.49 20.67 -7.40
C THR A 35 -4.66 19.37 -6.62
N SER A 36 -5.19 19.48 -5.41
CA SER A 36 -5.70 18.35 -4.62
C SER A 36 -7.23 18.35 -4.53
N LEU A 37 -7.90 19.31 -5.18
CA LEU A 37 -9.35 19.40 -5.20
C LEU A 37 -9.87 18.53 -6.35
N CYS A 38 -10.04 17.25 -6.04
CA CYS A 38 -10.56 16.26 -6.98
C CYS A 38 -11.79 15.55 -6.40
N GLU A 39 -12.85 15.50 -7.19
CA GLU A 39 -14.04 14.70 -6.92
C GLU A 39 -13.81 13.27 -7.42
N LYS A 40 -14.21 12.28 -6.61
CA LYS A 40 -14.09 10.86 -6.94
C LYS A 40 -15.50 10.31 -7.05
N ILE A 41 -15.91 9.96 -8.25
CA ILE A 41 -17.27 9.55 -8.57
C ILE A 41 -17.24 8.03 -8.80
N SER A 42 -18.09 7.32 -8.05
CA SER A 42 -18.29 5.87 -8.24
C SER A 42 -18.89 5.60 -9.62
N TRP A 43 -18.47 4.52 -10.26
CA TRP A 43 -18.95 4.14 -11.59
C TRP A 43 -20.47 3.96 -11.66
N ASP A 44 -21.10 3.46 -10.58
CA ASP A 44 -22.56 3.26 -10.51
C ASP A 44 -23.36 4.56 -10.56
N ASN A 45 -22.75 5.69 -10.18
CA ASN A 45 -23.42 7.00 -10.17
C ASN A 45 -23.35 7.71 -11.53
N LEU A 46 -22.68 7.11 -12.53
CA LEU A 46 -22.51 7.71 -13.85
C LEU A 46 -23.69 7.32 -14.76
N ASN A 47 -24.51 8.31 -15.11
CA ASN A 47 -25.69 8.11 -15.96
C ASN A 47 -25.35 7.77 -17.44
N THR A 48 -24.11 8.00 -17.88
CA THR A 48 -23.68 7.82 -19.27
C THR A 48 -22.33 7.11 -19.36
N VAL A 49 -22.34 5.79 -19.14
CA VAL A 49 -21.13 4.94 -19.15
C VAL A 49 -20.60 4.66 -20.56
N ASP A 50 -21.48 4.47 -21.55
CA ASP A 50 -21.11 4.08 -22.92
C ASP A 50 -20.17 5.09 -23.63
N ASN A 51 -20.20 6.36 -23.22
CA ASN A 51 -19.33 7.41 -23.77
C ASN A 51 -17.96 7.46 -23.11
N LEU A 52 -17.82 6.93 -21.89
CA LEU A 52 -16.59 6.94 -21.10
C LEU A 52 -15.72 5.71 -21.40
N ASP A 53 -16.31 4.64 -21.93
CA ASP A 53 -15.59 3.46 -22.39
C ASP A 53 -16.16 2.95 -23.73
N PRO A 54 -15.96 3.72 -24.82
CA PRO A 54 -16.54 3.38 -26.12
C PRO A 54 -16.03 2.05 -26.69
N GLN A 55 -14.89 1.56 -26.19
CA GLN A 55 -14.26 0.32 -26.61
C GLN A 55 -14.48 -0.84 -25.62
N ARG A 56 -15.24 -0.62 -24.54
CA ARG A 56 -15.64 -1.64 -23.57
C ARG A 56 -14.46 -2.36 -22.90
N TYR A 57 -13.38 -1.64 -22.62
CA TYR A 57 -12.22 -2.18 -21.91
C TYR A 57 -12.47 -2.41 -20.42
N LEU A 58 -13.43 -1.68 -19.85
CA LEU A 58 -13.76 -1.69 -18.43
C LEU A 58 -14.82 -2.74 -18.09
N ASP A 59 -15.51 -3.32 -19.08
CA ASP A 59 -16.52 -4.37 -18.91
C ASP A 59 -15.98 -5.64 -18.21
N THR A 60 -14.67 -5.85 -18.23
CA THR A 60 -14.02 -6.99 -17.55
C THR A 60 -13.84 -6.79 -16.05
N TYR A 61 -14.04 -5.57 -15.54
CA TYR A 61 -13.83 -5.21 -14.15
C TYR A 61 -15.17 -5.00 -13.43
N ASP A 62 -15.17 -5.20 -12.11
CA ASP A 62 -16.37 -4.87 -11.33
C ASP A 62 -16.54 -3.35 -11.27
N LYS A 63 -17.81 -2.90 -11.28
CA LYS A 63 -18.16 -1.48 -11.22
C LYS A 63 -17.66 -0.83 -9.93
N ASN A 64 -17.61 -1.59 -8.84
CA ASN A 64 -17.11 -1.13 -7.54
C ASN A 64 -15.61 -0.78 -7.55
N ASP A 65 -14.85 -1.37 -8.48
CA ASP A 65 -13.40 -1.15 -8.60
C ASP A 65 -13.06 0.05 -9.48
N ILE A 66 -14.04 0.58 -10.21
CA ILE A 66 -13.86 1.66 -11.17
C ILE A 66 -14.31 2.98 -10.55
N GLN A 67 -13.47 4.01 -10.68
CA GLN A 67 -13.79 5.36 -10.27
C GLN A 67 -13.41 6.38 -11.35
N LEU A 68 -14.25 7.39 -11.50
CA LEU A 68 -13.93 8.58 -12.27
C LEU A 68 -13.41 9.67 -11.31
N ILE A 69 -12.21 10.17 -11.57
CA ILE A 69 -11.62 11.28 -10.84
C ILE A 69 -11.67 12.54 -11.70
N CYS A 70 -12.27 13.60 -11.16
CA CYS A 70 -12.44 14.89 -11.81
C CYS A 70 -11.81 15.98 -10.93
N CYS A 71 -10.74 16.62 -11.41
CA CYS A 71 -10.05 17.65 -10.65
C CYS A 71 -10.46 19.06 -11.08
N GLN A 72 -10.33 20.03 -10.16
CA GLN A 72 -10.54 21.44 -10.47
C GLN A 72 -9.52 21.95 -11.50
N PRO A 73 -9.92 22.84 -12.42
CA PRO A 73 -9.02 23.40 -13.42
C PRO A 73 -8.08 24.46 -12.86
N ASP A 74 -8.44 25.17 -11.79
CA ASP A 74 -7.56 26.15 -11.15
C ASP A 74 -6.65 25.49 -10.11
N ALA A 75 -5.40 25.94 -10.01
CA ALA A 75 -4.46 25.43 -9.02
C ALA A 75 -4.93 25.75 -7.59
N SER A 76 -4.72 24.80 -6.69
CA SER A 76 -4.95 24.98 -5.26
C SER A 76 -3.87 25.83 -4.57
N THR A 77 -2.78 26.14 -5.28
CA THR A 77 -1.60 26.84 -4.77
C THR A 77 -1.28 28.06 -5.63
N PHE A 78 -0.90 29.16 -4.98
CA PHE A 78 -0.35 30.34 -5.66
C PHE A 78 1.00 30.04 -6.32
N TRP A 79 1.28 30.68 -7.45
CA TRP A 79 2.56 30.57 -8.13
C TRP A 79 3.46 31.75 -7.75
N ILE A 80 4.28 31.53 -6.73
CA ILE A 80 5.20 32.55 -6.21
C ILE A 80 6.62 32.10 -6.53
N VAL A 81 7.20 32.70 -7.58
CA VAL A 81 8.59 32.45 -7.98
C VAL A 81 9.34 33.80 -7.98
N PRO A 82 10.44 33.95 -7.22
CA PRO A 82 11.19 35.19 -7.22
C PRO A 82 11.71 35.56 -8.62
N ASP A 83 11.65 36.83 -9.00
CA ASP A 83 12.02 37.32 -10.34
C ASP A 83 13.43 36.89 -10.78
N ALA A 84 14.38 36.86 -9.84
CA ALA A 84 15.75 36.41 -10.12
C ALA A 84 15.81 34.93 -10.52
N VAL A 85 14.94 34.09 -9.94
CA VAL A 85 14.81 32.66 -10.27
C VAL A 85 14.09 32.52 -11.61
N LEU A 86 13.00 33.24 -11.81
CA LEU A 86 12.22 33.20 -13.05
C LEU A 86 13.05 33.62 -14.27
N ASN A 87 13.80 34.72 -14.18
CA ASN A 87 14.67 35.20 -15.26
C ASN A 87 15.77 34.18 -15.62
N ARG A 88 16.38 33.54 -14.62
CA ARG A 88 17.36 32.46 -14.85
C ARG A 88 16.72 31.23 -15.47
N PHE A 89 15.49 30.90 -15.04
CA PHE A 89 14.73 29.80 -15.59
C PHE A 89 14.40 30.02 -17.06
N ILE A 90 13.90 31.20 -17.42
CA ILE A 90 13.61 31.60 -18.81
C ILE A 90 14.85 31.47 -19.69
N GLN A 91 16.01 31.97 -19.26
CA GLN A 91 17.28 31.83 -19.99
C GLN A 91 17.68 30.36 -20.25
N SER A 92 17.25 29.44 -19.39
CA SER A 92 17.57 28.01 -19.50
C SER A 92 16.61 27.22 -20.41
N ILE A 93 15.43 27.76 -20.75
CA ILE A 93 14.46 27.11 -21.64
C ILE A 93 15.07 26.85 -23.02
N ASN A 94 15.84 27.80 -23.54
CA ASN A 94 16.55 27.67 -24.82
C ASN A 94 17.58 26.52 -24.85
N ARG A 95 18.05 26.05 -23.69
CA ARG A 95 19.03 24.95 -23.60
C ARG A 95 18.38 23.57 -23.55
N GLY A 96 17.07 23.50 -23.27
CA GLY A 96 16.34 22.25 -23.10
C GLY A 96 15.16 22.45 -22.16
N MET A 97 14.03 21.87 -22.52
CA MET A 97 12.76 21.96 -21.79
C MET A 97 12.06 20.62 -21.87
N ASP A 98 11.65 20.11 -20.72
CA ASP A 98 10.83 18.92 -20.56
C ASP A 98 9.62 19.27 -19.70
N ILE A 99 8.48 18.64 -19.97
CA ILE A 99 7.27 18.79 -19.16
C ILE A 99 6.89 17.41 -18.64
N SER A 100 6.54 17.33 -17.36
CA SER A 100 6.08 16.09 -16.73
C SER A 100 4.76 16.30 -16.01
N PHE A 101 3.83 15.40 -16.25
CA PHE A 101 2.55 15.36 -15.56
C PHE A 101 2.57 14.27 -14.50
N THR A 102 2.12 14.56 -13.30
CA THR A 102 2.14 13.62 -12.18
C THR A 102 0.75 13.45 -11.58
N TRP A 103 0.32 12.20 -11.43
CA TRP A 103 -0.77 11.79 -10.54
C TRP A 103 -0.20 11.31 -9.22
N VAL A 104 -0.79 11.76 -8.11
CA VAL A 104 -0.55 11.24 -6.77
C VAL A 104 -1.89 10.79 -6.22
N LEU A 105 -2.02 9.49 -6.00
CA LEU A 105 -3.26 8.83 -5.61
C LEU A 105 -3.06 8.19 -4.23
N THR A 106 -4.06 8.30 -3.37
CA THR A 106 -4.04 7.71 -2.02
C THR A 106 -5.23 6.78 -1.86
N ARG A 107 -5.02 5.65 -1.18
CA ARG A 107 -6.01 4.62 -0.88
C ARG A 107 -5.73 3.98 0.47
N ASP A 108 -6.70 3.30 1.05
CA ASP A 108 -6.56 2.77 2.43
C ASP A 108 -5.70 1.51 2.55
N ARG A 109 -5.58 0.74 1.46
CA ARG A 109 -4.85 -0.53 1.40
C ARG A 109 -4.02 -0.62 0.12
N PRO A 110 -3.00 -1.50 0.06
CA PRO A 110 -2.39 -2.23 1.17
C PRO A 110 -1.63 -1.30 2.12
N LYS A 111 -1.49 -1.72 3.38
CA LYS A 111 -0.77 -0.93 4.39
C LYS A 111 0.71 -0.81 4.06
N GLY A 112 1.27 0.40 4.16
CA GLY A 112 2.62 0.74 3.73
C GLY A 112 2.76 1.05 2.23
N LYS A 113 1.64 1.00 1.48
CA LYS A 113 1.56 1.26 0.03
C LYS A 113 0.29 2.06 -0.33
N GLU A 114 -0.15 2.89 0.62
CA GLU A 114 -1.35 3.73 0.50
C GLU A 114 -1.17 4.81 -0.57
N LEU A 115 0.01 5.42 -0.62
CA LEU A 115 0.35 6.47 -1.58
C LEU A 115 0.98 5.86 -2.84
N VAL A 116 0.40 6.15 -4.00
CA VAL A 116 0.95 5.74 -5.30
C VAL A 116 1.14 6.96 -6.18
N LYS A 117 2.34 7.09 -6.75
CA LYS A 117 2.72 8.18 -7.65
C LYS A 117 2.92 7.65 -9.06
N TYR A 118 2.37 8.36 -10.05
CA TYR A 118 2.61 8.11 -11.47
C TYR A 118 3.09 9.39 -12.15
N GLU A 119 4.32 9.39 -12.64
CA GLU A 119 4.93 10.53 -13.34
C GLU A 119 5.07 10.18 -14.83
N TYR A 120 4.43 10.98 -15.67
CA TYR A 120 4.41 10.85 -17.12
C TYR A 120 5.22 11.98 -17.76
N PRO A 121 6.43 11.71 -18.29
CA PRO A 121 7.15 12.68 -19.09
C PRO A 121 6.43 12.84 -20.44
N VAL A 122 6.10 14.08 -20.80
CA VAL A 122 5.52 14.40 -22.10
C VAL A 122 6.57 14.15 -23.18
N ASP A 123 6.18 13.46 -24.26
CA ASP A 123 7.07 13.19 -25.38
C ASP A 123 7.56 14.53 -26.00
N PRO A 124 8.86 14.67 -26.29
CA PRO A 124 9.42 15.87 -26.89
C PRO A 124 8.70 16.38 -28.15
N SER A 125 8.05 15.49 -28.90
CA SER A 125 7.27 15.84 -30.09
C SER A 125 5.97 16.60 -29.82
N PHE A 126 5.42 16.51 -28.60
CA PHE A 126 4.19 17.22 -28.19
C PHE A 126 4.46 18.42 -27.28
N LEU A 127 5.73 18.74 -27.02
CA LEU A 127 6.09 19.92 -26.24
C LEU A 127 5.71 21.21 -26.98
N PRO A 128 5.31 22.25 -26.23
CA PRO A 128 5.00 23.56 -26.79
C PRO A 128 6.26 24.22 -27.38
N ASN A 129 6.05 25.20 -28.26
CA ASN A 129 7.14 26.04 -28.73
C ASN A 129 7.78 26.79 -27.56
N ARG A 130 9.11 26.82 -27.53
CA ARG A 130 9.87 27.48 -26.46
C ARG A 130 9.53 28.96 -26.35
N SER A 131 9.36 29.64 -27.47
CA SER A 131 8.98 31.07 -27.52
C SER A 131 7.62 31.33 -26.87
N GLU A 132 6.64 30.45 -27.07
CA GLU A 132 5.32 30.60 -26.44
C GLU A 132 5.44 30.48 -24.92
N VAL A 133 6.21 29.51 -24.41
CA VAL A 133 6.43 29.37 -22.97
C VAL A 133 7.17 30.58 -22.39
N GLU A 134 8.18 31.08 -23.09
CA GLU A 134 8.90 32.30 -22.68
C GLU A 134 8.00 33.53 -22.66
N GLU A 135 7.14 33.72 -23.66
CA GLU A 135 6.16 34.82 -23.71
C GLU A 135 5.19 34.77 -22.54
N VAL A 136 4.75 33.57 -22.14
CA VAL A 136 3.84 33.41 -21.00
C VAL A 136 4.55 33.72 -19.69
N LEU A 137 5.75 33.22 -19.50
CA LEU A 137 6.54 33.47 -18.29
C LEU A 137 6.98 34.93 -18.17
N ASN A 138 7.16 35.64 -19.30
CA ASN A 138 7.40 37.08 -19.34
C ASN A 138 6.11 37.91 -19.17
N GLY A 139 4.94 37.28 -19.13
CA GLY A 139 3.64 37.96 -19.02
C GLY A 139 3.18 38.68 -20.29
N SER A 140 3.78 38.37 -21.45
CA SER A 140 3.35 38.92 -22.76
C SER A 140 2.12 38.20 -23.31
N THR A 141 1.98 36.91 -23.01
CA THR A 141 0.80 36.10 -23.31
C THR A 141 0.30 35.42 -22.04
N ASN A 142 -0.96 34.99 -22.04
CA ASN A 142 -1.55 34.38 -20.85
C ASN A 142 -1.48 32.86 -20.86
N SER A 143 -0.88 32.22 -21.87
CA SER A 143 -0.95 30.76 -22.01
C SER A 143 -0.24 30.10 -23.17
N PHE A 144 0.00 28.80 -23.01
CA PHE A 144 0.50 27.89 -24.04
C PHE A 144 -0.28 26.58 -24.03
N ARG A 145 -0.22 25.84 -25.16
CA ARG A 145 -0.92 24.55 -25.32
C ARG A 145 0.07 23.40 -25.31
N VAL A 146 -0.24 22.34 -24.56
CA VAL A 146 0.49 21.08 -24.59
C VAL A 146 -0.45 19.99 -25.06
N ASN A 147 -0.06 19.28 -26.10
CA ASN A 147 -0.85 18.15 -26.58
C ASN A 147 -0.43 16.89 -25.85
N ASN A 148 -1.37 15.96 -25.67
CA ASN A 148 -1.04 14.61 -25.20
C ASN A 148 -0.25 14.60 -23.86
N THR A 149 -0.71 15.40 -22.92
CA THR A 149 -0.03 15.70 -21.66
C THR A 149 -0.08 14.53 -20.67
N TYR A 150 -1.16 13.72 -20.69
CA TYR A 150 -1.30 12.58 -19.79
C TYR A 150 -2.32 11.53 -20.30
N PRO A 151 -2.16 10.24 -19.94
CA PRO A 151 -3.15 9.19 -20.25
C PRO A 151 -4.36 9.28 -19.32
N ARG A 152 -5.57 8.90 -19.78
CA ARG A 152 -6.79 8.99 -18.97
C ARG A 152 -7.13 7.73 -18.17
N TYR A 153 -6.69 6.56 -18.63
CA TYR A 153 -7.07 5.27 -18.04
C TYR A 153 -5.90 4.69 -17.25
N PHE A 154 -6.14 4.38 -15.98
CA PHE A 154 -5.14 3.85 -15.07
C PHE A 154 -5.63 2.59 -14.37
N ARG A 155 -4.71 1.64 -14.19
CA ARG A 155 -4.84 0.50 -13.29
C ARG A 155 -3.92 0.69 -12.10
N VAL A 156 -4.48 0.67 -10.90
CA VAL A 156 -3.74 0.77 -9.63
C VAL A 156 -3.62 -0.62 -9.04
N THR A 157 -2.40 -1.10 -8.89
CA THR A 157 -2.15 -2.49 -8.47
C THR A 157 -2.07 -2.63 -6.96
N GLY A 158 -2.34 -3.82 -6.44
CA GLY A 158 -2.04 -4.19 -5.05
C GLY A 158 -0.54 -4.11 -4.70
N SER A 159 0.35 -4.12 -5.70
CA SER A 159 1.79 -3.94 -5.48
C SER A 159 2.21 -2.51 -5.15
N GLY A 160 1.31 -1.52 -5.31
CA GLY A 160 1.61 -0.10 -5.11
C GLY A 160 2.11 0.59 -6.36
N ASP A 161 1.80 0.07 -7.55
CA ASP A 161 2.17 0.67 -8.83
C ASP A 161 0.92 1.18 -9.56
N VAL A 162 1.06 2.26 -10.32
CA VAL A 162 0.05 2.74 -11.27
C VAL A 162 0.54 2.41 -12.68
N ARG A 163 -0.30 1.76 -13.46
CA ARG A 163 -0.03 1.45 -14.86
C ARG A 163 -1.09 2.10 -15.73
N PRO A 164 -0.72 2.88 -16.75
CA PRO A 164 -1.69 3.30 -17.76
C PRO A 164 -2.15 2.05 -18.52
N PHE A 165 -3.38 2.07 -19.04
CA PHE A 165 -3.79 1.05 -20.00
C PHE A 165 -3.02 1.27 -21.31
N ASP A 166 -2.26 0.26 -21.76
CA ASP A 166 -1.60 0.25 -23.06
C ASP A 166 -2.68 0.15 -24.14
N THR A 167 -3.18 1.30 -24.56
CA THR A 167 -4.00 1.42 -25.75
C THR A 167 -3.12 2.05 -26.82
N GLU A 168 -2.66 1.21 -27.76
CA GLU A 168 -2.03 1.59 -29.03
C GLU A 168 -3.00 2.37 -29.95
N VAL A 169 -3.88 3.19 -29.41
CA VAL A 169 -4.89 3.91 -30.17
C VAL A 169 -4.46 5.38 -30.19
N ARG A 170 -3.93 5.78 -31.35
CA ARG A 170 -3.64 7.16 -31.76
C ARG A 170 -4.93 8.01 -31.89
N ASN A 171 -5.91 7.82 -31.01
CA ASN A 171 -7.07 8.71 -30.91
C ASN A 171 -6.75 9.79 -29.88
N CYS A 172 -6.73 11.04 -30.35
CA CYS A 172 -6.59 12.26 -29.53
C CYS A 172 -7.65 12.43 -28.41
N GLY A 173 -8.63 11.51 -28.29
CA GLY A 173 -9.62 11.47 -27.20
C GLY A 173 -9.16 10.71 -25.95
N LEU A 174 -8.17 9.80 -26.06
CA LEU A 174 -7.70 8.96 -24.95
C LEU A 174 -6.62 9.62 -24.08
N ARG A 175 -6.08 10.74 -24.56
CA ARG A 175 -5.00 11.51 -23.94
C ARG A 175 -5.50 12.95 -23.69
N GLY A 176 -5.26 13.47 -22.50
CA GLY A 176 -5.59 14.86 -22.17
C GLY A 176 -4.68 15.81 -22.95
N SER A 177 -5.23 16.80 -23.63
CA SER A 177 -4.45 17.92 -24.15
C SER A 177 -4.85 19.13 -23.33
N CYS A 178 -3.89 19.92 -22.89
CA CYS A 178 -4.16 21.00 -21.95
C CYS A 178 -3.71 22.36 -22.43
N TYR A 179 -4.41 23.36 -21.96
CA TYR A 179 -3.98 24.74 -22.00
C TYR A 179 -3.66 25.18 -20.58
N ALA A 180 -2.44 25.68 -20.38
CA ALA A 180 -2.03 26.28 -19.12
C ALA A 180 -2.24 27.79 -19.23
N SER A 181 -3.16 28.36 -18.43
CA SER A 181 -3.38 29.80 -18.38
C SER A 181 -2.77 30.41 -17.13
N TRP A 182 -2.07 31.52 -17.30
CA TRP A 182 -1.65 32.41 -16.23
C TRP A 182 -2.73 33.45 -15.94
N LYS A 183 -3.28 33.45 -14.72
CA LYS A 183 -4.21 34.48 -14.25
C LYS A 183 -3.60 35.20 -13.04
N SER A 184 -2.70 36.15 -13.29
CA SER A 184 -2.08 37.12 -12.36
C SER A 184 -1.42 36.60 -11.06
N GLU A 185 -1.81 35.46 -10.48
CA GLU A 185 -1.32 34.92 -9.20
C GLU A 185 -1.28 33.37 -9.16
N TRP A 186 -1.92 32.65 -10.09
CA TRP A 186 -1.87 31.17 -10.19
C TRP A 186 -2.02 30.66 -11.63
N TRP A 187 -1.69 29.38 -11.82
CA TRP A 187 -1.90 28.65 -13.07
C TRP A 187 -3.23 27.91 -13.08
N SER A 188 -3.81 27.79 -14.26
CA SER A 188 -5.00 26.96 -14.49
C SER A 188 -4.74 25.96 -15.61
N PHE A 189 -5.20 24.73 -15.42
CA PHE A 189 -5.11 23.63 -16.34
C PHE A 189 -6.50 23.34 -16.91
N HIS A 190 -6.67 23.53 -18.21
CA HIS A 190 -7.92 23.23 -18.90
C HIS A 190 -7.69 22.09 -19.88
N ASP A 191 -8.44 21.00 -19.74
CA ASP A 191 -8.49 19.92 -20.72
C ASP A 191 -9.27 20.39 -21.96
N ILE A 192 -8.65 20.30 -23.13
CA ILE A 192 -9.18 20.79 -24.41
C ILE A 192 -10.14 19.77 -25.03
N ASN A 193 -9.99 18.49 -24.68
CA ASN A 193 -10.86 17.41 -25.16
C ASN A 193 -11.42 16.63 -23.96
N PRO A 194 -12.14 17.26 -23.01
CA PRO A 194 -12.65 16.55 -21.85
C PRO A 194 -13.53 15.39 -22.31
N LEU A 195 -13.32 14.21 -21.73
CA LEU A 195 -14.31 13.13 -21.83
C LEU A 195 -15.66 13.71 -21.40
N ASN A 196 -16.68 13.51 -22.23
CA ASN A 196 -17.95 14.23 -22.25
C ASN A 196 -18.40 14.74 -20.85
N ILE A 197 -18.63 16.06 -20.78
CA ILE A 197 -18.68 16.95 -19.61
C ILE A 197 -19.76 16.57 -18.56
N SER A 198 -20.65 15.61 -18.86
CA SER A 198 -21.74 15.18 -17.97
C SER A 198 -21.24 14.45 -16.72
N GLY A 199 -20.16 13.68 -16.81
CA GLY A 199 -19.65 12.88 -15.69
C GLY A 199 -18.99 13.73 -14.60
N CYS A 200 -18.27 14.79 -14.98
CA CYS A 200 -17.54 15.67 -14.07
C CYS A 200 -18.29 16.97 -13.72
N GLY A 201 -19.60 17.04 -13.96
CA GLY A 201 -20.43 18.17 -13.54
C GLY A 201 -20.00 19.54 -14.09
N GLY A 202 -19.35 19.60 -15.26
CA GLY A 202 -18.82 20.86 -15.81
C GLY A 202 -17.36 21.19 -15.47
N LEU A 203 -16.66 20.35 -14.69
CA LEU A 203 -15.24 20.53 -14.42
C LEU A 203 -14.41 20.28 -15.69
N VAL A 204 -13.61 21.28 -16.07
CA VAL A 204 -12.75 21.26 -17.27
C VAL A 204 -11.28 20.98 -16.90
N GLY A 205 -11.02 20.51 -15.67
CA GLY A 205 -9.67 20.20 -15.20
C GLY A 205 -9.20 18.80 -15.62
N PRO A 206 -8.09 18.32 -15.04
CA PRO A 206 -7.60 16.97 -15.28
C PRO A 206 -8.62 15.90 -14.86
N THR A 207 -8.84 14.92 -15.73
CA THR A 207 -9.76 13.79 -15.52
C THR A 207 -9.07 12.45 -15.71
N ALA A 208 -9.38 11.47 -14.86
CA ALA A 208 -8.83 10.11 -14.95
C ALA A 208 -9.89 9.06 -14.61
N ILE A 209 -9.89 7.95 -15.35
CA ILE A 209 -10.65 6.74 -15.01
C ILE A 209 -9.67 5.75 -14.40
N ILE A 210 -9.96 5.33 -13.18
CA ILE A 210 -9.07 4.50 -12.38
C ILE A 210 -9.76 3.19 -12.05
N VAL A 211 -9.08 2.10 -12.36
CA VAL A 211 -9.43 0.74 -11.97
C VAL A 211 -8.51 0.32 -10.83
N SER A 212 -9.07 0.12 -9.65
CA SER A 212 -8.31 -0.28 -8.46
C SER A 212 -8.37 -1.78 -8.29
N GLU A 213 -7.22 -2.45 -8.14
CA GLU A 213 -7.21 -3.85 -7.79
C GLU A 213 -7.74 -4.07 -6.37
N GLU A 214 -8.62 -5.06 -6.25
CA GLU A 214 -9.11 -5.51 -4.96
C GLU A 214 -7.97 -5.95 -4.05
N THR A 215 -8.15 -5.78 -2.75
CA THR A 215 -7.16 -6.18 -1.75
C THR A 215 -7.73 -7.18 -0.76
N PRO A 216 -6.93 -8.19 -0.33
CA PRO A 216 -7.39 -9.19 0.61
C PRO A 216 -7.67 -8.56 1.99
N GLN A 217 -8.75 -9.00 2.63
CA GLN A 217 -9.11 -8.60 4.00
C GLN A 217 -8.62 -9.57 5.08
N GLY A 218 -8.71 -9.12 6.33
CA GLY A 218 -8.40 -9.89 7.54
C GLY A 218 -6.91 -9.94 7.91
N LEU A 219 -6.59 -10.70 8.96
CA LEU A 219 -5.23 -10.88 9.47
C LEU A 219 -4.26 -11.35 8.37
N LEU A 220 -4.73 -12.19 7.45
CA LEU A 220 -3.93 -12.64 6.30
C LEU A 220 -3.64 -11.49 5.33
N GLY A 221 -4.61 -10.64 5.01
CA GLY A 221 -4.37 -9.46 4.16
C GLY A 221 -3.45 -8.42 4.82
N GLU A 222 -3.58 -8.20 6.14
CA GLU A 222 -2.71 -7.30 6.89
C GLU A 222 -1.28 -7.82 7.02
N THR A 223 -1.12 -9.13 7.25
CA THR A 223 0.20 -9.76 7.31
C THR A 223 0.83 -9.82 5.92
N LEU A 224 0.08 -10.11 4.86
CA LEU A 224 0.60 -10.13 3.47
C LEU A 224 0.93 -8.73 2.93
N SER A 225 0.18 -7.70 3.34
CA SER A 225 0.49 -6.31 2.94
C SER A 225 1.77 -5.79 3.60
N LYS A 226 2.07 -6.21 4.83
CA LYS A 226 3.27 -5.80 5.57
C LYS A 226 4.47 -6.74 5.40
N PHE A 227 4.22 -8.04 5.27
CA PHE A 227 5.23 -9.08 5.13
C PHE A 227 4.97 -9.90 3.87
N SER A 228 6.00 -10.06 3.05
CA SER A 228 5.92 -10.95 1.88
C SER A 228 5.57 -12.38 2.31
N ILE A 229 4.91 -13.13 1.43
CA ILE A 229 4.61 -14.56 1.64
C ILE A 229 5.86 -15.37 2.00
N TRP A 230 7.04 -14.94 1.52
CA TRP A 230 8.33 -15.48 1.90
C TRP A 230 8.65 -15.31 3.38
N GLY A 231 8.34 -14.15 3.96
CA GLY A 231 8.53 -13.89 5.39
C GLY A 231 7.61 -14.77 6.24
N LEU A 232 6.36 -14.94 5.81
CA LEU A 232 5.40 -15.84 6.47
C LEU A 232 5.87 -17.30 6.42
N TYR A 233 6.41 -17.75 5.28
CA TYR A 233 6.98 -19.09 5.14
C TYR A 233 8.20 -19.31 6.06
N ILE A 234 9.18 -18.40 6.02
CA ILE A 234 10.39 -18.50 6.84
C ILE A 234 10.03 -18.52 8.33
N THR A 235 9.15 -17.63 8.77
CA THR A 235 8.74 -17.57 10.19
C THR A 235 8.04 -18.85 10.63
N PHE A 236 7.12 -19.40 9.82
CA PHE A 236 6.47 -20.67 10.11
C PHE A 236 7.47 -21.84 10.19
N VAL A 237 8.36 -21.98 9.20
CA VAL A 237 9.37 -23.04 9.16
C VAL A 237 10.32 -22.95 10.36
N LEU A 238 10.76 -21.74 10.72
CA LEU A 238 11.59 -21.53 11.90
C LEU A 238 10.86 -21.86 13.21
N ALA A 239 9.58 -21.51 13.31
CA ALA A 239 8.77 -21.83 14.49
C ALA A 239 8.60 -23.35 14.66
N VAL A 240 8.26 -24.06 13.59
CA VAL A 240 8.16 -25.54 13.60
C VAL A 240 9.52 -26.17 13.89
N GLY A 241 10.59 -25.68 13.28
CA GLY A 241 11.95 -26.16 13.55
C GLY A 241 12.37 -25.98 15.01
N ARG A 242 12.04 -24.82 15.62
CA ARG A 242 12.26 -24.59 17.06
C ARG A 242 11.41 -25.51 17.93
N PHE A 243 10.16 -25.75 17.56
CA PHE A 243 9.27 -26.64 18.29
C PHE A 243 9.79 -28.09 18.29
N ILE A 244 10.19 -28.61 17.12
CA ILE A 244 10.80 -29.94 17.01
C ILE A 244 12.10 -30.00 17.83
N ARG A 245 12.93 -28.95 17.73
CA ARG A 245 14.15 -28.86 18.53
C ARG A 245 13.85 -28.91 20.02
N LEU A 246 12.82 -28.23 20.52
CA LEU A 246 12.46 -28.26 21.94
C LEU A 246 12.12 -29.67 22.44
N GLN A 247 11.39 -30.47 21.65
CA GLN A 247 11.05 -31.86 22.02
C GLN A 247 12.28 -32.77 22.09
N CYS A 248 13.28 -32.50 21.25
CA CYS A 248 14.53 -33.28 21.20
C CYS A 248 15.66 -32.65 22.04
N SER A 249 15.49 -31.43 22.54
CA SER A 249 16.50 -30.77 23.37
C SER A 249 16.36 -31.25 24.81
N ASP A 250 17.47 -31.22 25.54
CA ASP A 250 17.49 -31.48 26.99
C ASP A 250 17.04 -32.87 27.45
N LEU A 251 16.92 -33.83 26.52
CA LEU A 251 16.73 -35.26 26.83
C LEU A 251 17.69 -35.72 27.93
N ARG A 252 18.98 -35.36 27.84
CA ARG A 252 19.99 -35.74 28.85
C ARG A 252 19.68 -35.23 30.26
N MET A 253 19.05 -34.06 30.38
CA MET A 253 18.74 -33.47 31.67
C MET A 253 17.48 -34.08 32.28
N ARG A 254 16.62 -34.69 31.45
CA ARG A 254 15.42 -35.43 31.87
C ARG A 254 15.71 -36.87 32.30
N ILE A 255 16.80 -37.48 31.82
CA ILE A 255 17.17 -38.88 32.12
C ILE A 255 17.05 -39.25 33.62
N PRO A 256 17.58 -38.46 34.58
CA PRO A 256 17.54 -38.83 35.99
C PRO A 256 16.14 -38.90 36.59
N PHE A 257 15.14 -38.28 35.96
CA PHE A 257 13.77 -38.20 36.46
C PHE A 257 12.79 -39.06 35.66
N GLU A 258 13.13 -39.43 34.43
CA GLU A 258 12.24 -40.21 33.55
C GLU A 258 12.65 -41.68 33.44
N ASN A 259 13.93 -41.99 33.57
CA ASN A 259 14.44 -43.37 33.44
C ASN A 259 14.76 -43.96 34.83
N LEU A 260 13.72 -44.18 35.63
CA LEU A 260 13.82 -44.76 36.97
C LEU A 260 13.43 -46.26 36.93
N PRO A 261 14.14 -47.17 37.64
CA PRO A 261 13.86 -48.61 37.59
C PRO A 261 12.49 -49.03 38.15
N SER A 262 12.07 -48.47 39.28
CA SER A 262 10.71 -48.58 39.84
C SER A 262 10.31 -47.26 40.51
N CYS A 263 9.03 -46.92 40.46
CA CYS A 263 8.46 -45.72 41.09
C CYS A 263 7.52 -46.04 42.27
N ASP A 264 7.37 -47.30 42.67
CA ASP A 264 6.30 -47.73 43.59
C ASP A 264 6.40 -47.05 44.95
N ARG A 265 7.61 -46.92 45.51
CA ARG A 265 7.86 -46.22 46.78
C ARG A 265 7.56 -44.72 46.71
N LEU A 266 7.84 -44.09 45.57
CA LEU A 266 7.54 -42.67 45.35
C LEU A 266 6.03 -42.44 45.18
N ILE A 267 5.35 -43.37 44.49
CA ILE A 267 3.90 -43.35 44.33
C ILE A 267 3.22 -43.52 45.69
N ALA A 268 3.67 -44.45 46.53
CA ALA A 268 3.14 -44.64 47.88
C ALA A 268 3.25 -43.35 48.73
N ILE A 269 4.38 -42.64 48.69
CA ILE A 269 4.52 -41.34 49.39
C ILE A 269 3.51 -40.32 48.84
N CYS A 270 3.29 -40.27 47.52
CA CYS A 270 2.30 -39.38 46.92
C CYS A 270 0.85 -39.75 47.31
N GLU A 271 0.55 -41.05 47.42
CA GLU A 271 -0.75 -41.56 47.88
C GLU A 271 -0.98 -41.24 49.36
N ASP A 272 0.04 -41.39 50.22
CA ASP A 272 -0.02 -41.02 51.64
C ASP A 272 -0.23 -39.50 51.81
N ILE A 273 0.42 -38.67 50.99
CA ILE A 273 0.17 -37.21 50.95
C ILE A 273 -1.29 -36.94 50.58
N TYR A 274 -1.81 -37.65 49.58
CA TYR A 274 -3.19 -37.49 49.13
C TYR A 274 -4.20 -37.93 50.22
N ALA A 275 -3.92 -39.03 50.92
CA ALA A 275 -4.74 -39.53 52.03
C ALA A 275 -4.74 -38.57 53.22
N ALA A 276 -3.56 -38.11 53.67
CA ALA A 276 -3.45 -37.13 54.76
C ALA A 276 -4.19 -35.83 54.46
N ARG A 277 -4.16 -35.37 53.20
CA ARG A 277 -4.93 -34.21 52.74
C ARG A 277 -6.44 -34.46 52.78
N ALA A 278 -6.90 -35.65 52.38
CA ALA A 278 -8.31 -36.01 52.42
C ALA A 278 -8.87 -36.11 53.84
N GLU A 279 -8.05 -36.54 54.80
CA GLU A 279 -8.39 -36.65 56.22
C GLU A 279 -8.22 -35.33 56.99
N GLY A 280 -7.58 -34.32 56.38
CA GLY A 280 -7.34 -33.02 56.99
C GLY A 280 -6.15 -33.00 57.96
N GLU A 281 -5.29 -34.01 57.94
CA GLU A 281 -4.08 -34.11 58.77
C GLU A 281 -2.90 -33.33 58.18
N LEU A 282 -3.01 -31.99 58.18
CA LEU A 282 -2.06 -31.08 57.52
C LEU A 282 -0.61 -31.21 58.03
N GLY A 283 -0.40 -31.61 59.29
CA GLY A 283 0.93 -31.80 59.85
C GLY A 283 1.65 -33.02 59.26
N VAL A 284 0.92 -34.10 58.99
CA VAL A 284 1.45 -35.31 58.33
C VAL A 284 1.72 -35.03 56.85
N GLU A 285 0.81 -34.31 56.20
CA GLU A 285 0.97 -33.84 54.82
C GLU A 285 2.27 -33.03 54.64
N GLU A 286 2.54 -32.07 55.53
CA GLU A 286 3.74 -31.23 55.46
C GLU A 286 5.03 -32.06 55.59
N VAL A 287 5.07 -33.01 56.53
CA VAL A 287 6.24 -33.88 56.74
C VAL A 287 6.50 -34.75 55.52
N LEU A 288 5.46 -35.35 54.95
CA LEU A 288 5.58 -36.18 53.74
C LEU A 288 5.98 -35.35 52.51
N TYR A 289 5.45 -34.14 52.36
CA TYR A 289 5.82 -33.21 51.29
C TYR A 289 7.30 -32.82 51.34
N TRP A 290 7.82 -32.46 52.51
CA TRP A 290 9.24 -32.13 52.68
C TRP A 290 10.14 -33.35 52.44
N THR A 291 9.67 -34.54 52.80
CA THR A 291 10.35 -35.80 52.50
C THR A 291 10.46 -36.00 50.99
N LEU A 292 9.38 -35.80 50.23
CA LEU A 292 9.38 -35.86 48.77
C LEU A 292 10.36 -34.86 48.15
N ILE A 293 10.35 -33.59 48.60
CA ILE A 293 11.30 -32.57 48.14
C ILE A 293 12.74 -33.01 48.38
N LYS A 294 13.04 -33.54 49.57
CA LYS A 294 14.39 -33.97 49.94
C LYS A 294 14.90 -35.08 49.02
N ILE A 295 14.01 -36.00 48.62
CA ILE A 295 14.33 -37.06 47.65
C ILE A 295 14.65 -36.45 46.28
N TYR A 296 13.79 -35.57 45.74
CA TYR A 296 14.01 -34.94 44.43
C TYR A 296 15.21 -33.98 44.38
N ARG A 297 15.66 -33.44 45.53
CA ARG A 297 16.87 -32.59 45.62
C ARG A 297 18.18 -33.36 45.57
N SER A 298 18.17 -34.67 45.86
CA SER A 298 19.38 -35.50 45.92
C SER A 298 19.29 -36.68 44.95
N PRO A 299 20.07 -36.68 43.84
CA PRO A 299 20.05 -37.78 42.87
C PRO A 299 20.37 -39.15 43.48
N HIS A 300 21.20 -39.18 44.52
CA HIS A 300 21.52 -40.41 45.24
C HIS A 300 20.29 -40.96 45.98
N MET A 301 19.56 -40.10 46.70
CA MET A 301 18.33 -40.50 47.40
C MET A 301 17.27 -40.95 46.41
N LEU A 302 17.12 -40.23 45.29
CA LEU A 302 16.16 -40.60 44.24
C LEU A 302 16.44 -41.99 43.67
N LEU A 303 17.71 -42.30 43.38
CA LEU A 303 18.11 -43.63 42.91
C LEU A 303 17.88 -44.72 43.96
N GLU A 304 18.11 -44.43 45.24
CA GLU A 304 17.90 -45.38 46.33
C GLU A 304 16.42 -45.74 46.53
N TYR A 305 15.54 -44.75 46.39
CA TYR A 305 14.08 -44.94 46.50
C TYR A 305 13.46 -45.56 45.25
N THR A 306 14.19 -45.68 44.15
CA THR A 306 13.70 -46.19 42.86
C THR A 306 14.37 -47.50 42.43
N LYS A 307 15.11 -48.15 43.33
CA LYS A 307 15.67 -49.49 43.08
C LYS A 307 14.55 -50.52 42.96
N LEU A 308 14.78 -51.54 42.13
CA LEU A 308 13.97 -52.76 42.16
C LEU A 308 14.25 -53.48 43.47
N ASP A 309 13.19 -53.84 44.20
CA ASP A 309 13.26 -54.69 45.38
C ASP A 309 13.50 -56.16 45.02
#